data_AF-A0A1Q8AIF4-F1
#
_entry.id   AF-A0A1Q8AIF4-F1
#
_cell.length_a   1.000
_cell.length_b   1.000
_cell.length_c   1.000
_cell.angle_alpha   90.00
_cell.angle_beta   90.00
_cell.angle_gamma   90.00
#
_symmetry.space_group_name_H-M   'P 1'
#
loop_
_entity.id
_entity.type
_entity.pdbx_description
1 polymer ?
#
loop_
_entity_poly.entity_id
_entity_poly.type
_entity_poly.pdbx_seq_one_letter_code
_entity_poly.pdbx_strand_id
1 'polypeptide(L)'
;MVTALAIAVATAALYAWRLQDAPIYLSPDEAIISVDAYSIASTARDVHGRFLPLFFQIQLPGETRMGWFTPAIFYLSALFLKVLPLSEATIRLPAVLVGVVDVVLMYFIGRRLFNRESSAIVASALLALTPAHFILSRYALDYLYPLPFILGWLLCLLTFLETKRPVLLFAGTALLGIGFFSYIAAVVMMPLYFLFTCVTLWYLPQRRRRLIVAAAGFGLPLLMLIAWLFTHPTAFADTAARYDLYDTKNLNALQGLRAFLSYPNLDRLSGLYWSFFNPSLLFFSGDRQMMFSTRSIGVFTLPIALLLPIGMYHVLSARRNAGALIVFIGLVTAPLAALLGGEGGVINRAVELLPFTVLLATFGVEFLWSARIGGRPRAFLVPAGAAALAVAVTYAGWTAVTRGRVGTSTVALMVLAVGMLVAAAMADRLSLSRVAAIGLLAWIPVQFGSFYADYFTDYRLRSSTWLGGNLRGALESLIEMEQQEHTPRIYFSILASTSGLMDIRNRWMSSYWQFYLIKHRREDLLARSGPFDAAHVRAVPPGSLILANVGEVNMDSLVKAGELKRVRLVPEVSGPEFFAILQR
;
A
#
# COMPACT_ATOMS: atom_id res chain seq x y z
N MET A 1 -21.97 10.21 -14.25
CA MET A 1 -22.16 9.35 -13.07
C MET A 1 -21.98 7.88 -13.40
N VAL A 2 -22.60 7.35 -14.47
CA VAL A 2 -22.46 5.94 -14.90
C VAL A 2 -20.99 5.50 -15.05
N THR A 3 -20.14 6.28 -15.74
CA THR A 3 -18.72 5.96 -15.92
C THR A 3 -17.96 5.81 -14.60
N ALA A 4 -18.19 6.71 -13.63
CA ALA A 4 -17.55 6.64 -12.33
C ALA A 4 -18.00 5.42 -11.52
N LEU A 5 -19.29 5.07 -11.60
CA LEU A 5 -19.82 3.86 -10.98
C LEU A 5 -19.22 2.60 -11.59
N ALA A 6 -19.11 2.54 -12.93
CA ALA A 6 -18.48 1.42 -13.62
C ALA A 6 -16.99 1.26 -13.22
N ILE A 7 -16.26 2.37 -13.12
CA ILE A 7 -14.87 2.40 -12.61
C ILE A 7 -14.83 1.87 -11.17
N ALA A 8 -15.72 2.35 -10.29
CA ALA A 8 -15.76 1.91 -8.90
C ALA A 8 -16.01 0.39 -8.78
N VAL A 9 -16.99 -0.14 -9.51
CA VAL A 9 -17.32 -1.57 -9.52
C VAL A 9 -16.17 -2.40 -10.09
N ALA A 10 -15.56 -1.97 -11.20
CA ALA A 10 -14.43 -2.67 -11.80
C ALA A 10 -13.22 -2.72 -10.86
N THR A 11 -12.87 -1.60 -10.22
CA THR A 11 -11.77 -1.54 -9.24
C THR A 11 -12.08 -2.39 -8.02
N ALA A 12 -13.30 -2.32 -7.48
CA ALA A 12 -13.71 -3.15 -6.34
C ALA A 12 -13.62 -4.65 -6.67
N ALA A 13 -14.08 -5.07 -7.84
CA ALA A 13 -13.97 -6.46 -8.28
C ALA A 13 -12.51 -6.91 -8.40
N LEU A 14 -11.64 -6.04 -8.95
CA LEU A 14 -10.21 -6.32 -9.08
C LEU A 14 -9.51 -6.43 -7.72
N TYR A 15 -9.81 -5.48 -6.81
CA TYR A 15 -9.08 -5.29 -5.55
C TYR A 15 -9.60 -6.18 -4.41
N ALA A 16 -10.89 -6.53 -4.41
CA ALA A 16 -11.50 -7.38 -3.38
C ALA A 16 -11.35 -8.88 -3.65
N TRP A 17 -10.85 -9.29 -4.82
CA TRP A 17 -10.69 -10.70 -5.19
C TRP A 17 -9.77 -11.45 -4.21
N ARG A 18 -10.23 -12.56 -3.63
CA ARG A 18 -9.45 -13.43 -2.71
C ARG A 18 -8.76 -12.71 -1.53
N LEU A 19 -9.40 -11.71 -0.90
CA LEU A 19 -8.84 -11.01 0.27
C LEU A 19 -8.55 -11.93 1.47
N GLN A 20 -9.29 -13.04 1.59
CA GLN A 20 -9.13 -14.03 2.66
C GLN A 20 -7.76 -14.75 2.61
N ASP A 21 -7.20 -14.92 1.41
CA ASP A 21 -6.03 -15.80 1.18
C ASP A 21 -4.82 -15.10 0.53
N ALA A 22 -4.99 -13.84 0.12
CA ALA A 22 -3.97 -13.02 -0.52
C ALA A 22 -4.09 -11.58 -0.01
N PRO A 23 -3.10 -11.02 0.71
CA PRO A 23 -1.85 -11.64 1.16
C PRO A 23 -2.04 -12.92 2.00
N ILE A 24 -1.05 -13.82 1.95
CA ILE A 24 -1.17 -15.20 2.48
C ILE A 24 -1.35 -15.27 4.00
N TYR A 25 -0.64 -14.43 4.75
CA TYR A 25 -0.70 -14.34 6.20
C TYR A 25 -0.90 -12.90 6.67
N LEU A 26 -1.28 -12.76 7.93
CA LEU A 26 -1.48 -11.47 8.59
C LEU A 26 -0.15 -10.83 8.98
N SER A 27 -0.03 -9.54 8.72
CA SER A 27 1.04 -8.75 9.33
C SER A 27 0.78 -8.55 10.84
N PRO A 28 1.82 -8.23 11.63
CA PRO A 28 1.63 -7.89 13.04
C PRO A 28 0.69 -6.69 13.22
N ASP A 29 0.87 -5.67 12.39
CA ASP A 29 0.06 -4.45 12.41
C ASP A 29 -1.41 -4.75 12.06
N GLU A 30 -1.69 -5.64 11.10
CA GLU A 30 -3.06 -6.06 10.77
C GLU A 30 -3.74 -6.69 12.00
N ALA A 31 -3.03 -7.54 12.75
CA ALA A 31 -3.56 -8.17 13.97
C ALA A 31 -3.82 -7.14 15.08
N ILE A 32 -2.89 -6.22 15.33
CA ILE A 32 -3.03 -5.18 16.37
C ILE A 32 -4.23 -4.27 16.04
N ILE A 33 -4.26 -3.72 14.83
CA ILE A 33 -5.28 -2.76 14.40
C ILE A 33 -6.68 -3.39 14.43
N SER A 34 -6.79 -4.65 14.00
CA SER A 34 -8.08 -5.34 13.96
C SER A 34 -8.62 -5.72 15.34
N VAL A 35 -7.78 -6.10 16.29
CA VAL A 35 -8.20 -6.37 17.68
C VAL A 35 -8.71 -5.09 18.33
N ASP A 36 -8.00 -3.96 18.20
CA ASP A 36 -8.46 -2.66 18.70
C ASP A 36 -9.76 -2.21 18.00
N ALA A 37 -9.83 -2.34 16.67
CA ALA A 37 -11.03 -1.99 15.92
C ALA A 37 -12.24 -2.86 16.33
N TYR A 38 -12.04 -4.14 16.62
CA TYR A 38 -13.09 -5.03 17.13
C TYR A 38 -13.55 -4.60 18.53
N SER A 39 -12.63 -4.22 19.41
CA SER A 39 -12.96 -3.68 20.73
C SER A 39 -13.82 -2.42 20.61
N ILE A 40 -13.45 -1.50 19.72
CA ILE A 40 -14.23 -0.29 19.43
C ILE A 40 -15.61 -0.64 18.87
N ALA A 41 -15.69 -1.55 17.89
CA ALA A 41 -16.96 -1.97 17.31
C ALA A 41 -17.91 -2.60 18.34
N SER A 42 -17.36 -3.32 19.32
CA SER A 42 -18.12 -4.05 20.33
C SER A 42 -18.53 -3.18 21.52
N THR A 43 -17.64 -2.33 22.02
CA THR A 43 -17.79 -1.65 23.32
C THR A 43 -17.66 -0.12 23.26
N ALA A 44 -17.37 0.44 22.08
CA ALA A 44 -16.95 1.83 21.87
C ALA A 44 -15.68 2.21 22.66
N ARG A 45 -14.91 1.21 23.12
CA ARG A 45 -13.66 1.38 23.85
C ARG A 45 -12.52 0.59 23.20
N ASP A 46 -11.32 1.13 23.27
CA ASP A 46 -10.11 0.43 22.81
C ASP A 46 -9.73 -0.74 23.76
N VAL A 47 -8.67 -1.48 23.44
CA VAL A 47 -8.21 -2.62 24.27
C VAL A 47 -7.77 -2.21 25.70
N HIS A 48 -7.54 -0.91 25.92
CA HIS A 48 -7.18 -0.34 27.21
C HIS A 48 -8.40 0.26 27.96
N GLY A 49 -9.62 0.12 27.42
CA GLY A 49 -10.85 0.59 28.03
C GLY A 49 -11.15 2.09 27.84
N ARG A 50 -10.38 2.80 27.00
CA ARG A 50 -10.61 4.23 26.71
C ARG A 50 -11.75 4.40 25.72
N PHE A 51 -12.70 5.28 26.04
CA PHE A 51 -13.85 5.55 25.18
C PHE A 51 -13.46 6.44 23.99
N LEU A 52 -13.64 5.92 22.77
CA LEU A 52 -13.39 6.60 21.48
C LEU A 52 -12.14 7.51 21.48
N PRO A 53 -10.93 6.96 21.67
CA PRO A 53 -9.70 7.75 21.73
C PRO A 53 -9.38 8.42 20.38
N LEU A 54 -8.87 9.65 20.40
CA LEU A 54 -8.46 10.35 19.17
C LEU A 54 -7.17 9.75 18.57
N PHE A 55 -6.28 9.21 19.40
CA PHE A 55 -5.11 8.47 18.97
C PHE A 55 -5.03 7.16 19.75
N PHE A 56 -4.67 6.09 19.06
CA PHE A 56 -4.55 4.76 19.66
C PHE A 56 -3.14 4.60 20.21
N GLN A 57 -3.03 4.21 21.47
CA GLN A 57 -1.75 3.96 22.10
C GLN A 57 -1.47 2.46 22.03
N ILE A 58 -0.40 2.09 21.33
CA ILE A 58 0.04 0.70 21.24
C ILE A 58 1.36 0.58 21.98
N GLN A 59 1.41 -0.32 22.96
CA GLN A 59 2.60 -0.65 23.73
C GLN A 59 3.29 -1.88 23.13
N LEU A 60 4.57 -1.75 22.78
CA LEU A 60 5.38 -2.89 22.37
C LEU A 60 5.74 -3.75 23.59
N PRO A 61 5.46 -5.06 23.59
CA PRO A 61 5.86 -5.94 24.69
C PRO A 61 7.38 -5.97 24.87
N GLY A 62 7.83 -5.73 26.11
CA GLY A 62 9.25 -5.65 26.47
C GLY A 62 9.90 -4.29 26.25
N GLU A 63 9.19 -3.31 25.69
CA GLU A 63 9.67 -1.93 25.57
C GLU A 63 8.87 -1.00 26.50
N THR A 64 9.57 -0.07 27.16
CA THR A 64 8.94 1.00 27.94
C THR A 64 8.32 2.09 27.06
N ARG A 65 8.50 2.01 25.74
CA ARG A 65 8.17 3.07 24.78
C ARG A 65 6.76 2.88 24.23
N MET A 66 5.98 3.95 24.25
CA MET A 66 4.58 3.99 23.82
C MET A 66 4.50 4.68 22.45
N GLY A 67 3.78 4.08 21.50
CA GLY A 67 3.55 4.68 20.19
C GLY A 67 2.12 5.18 20.04
N TRP A 68 1.94 6.43 19.63
CA TRP A 68 0.64 6.97 19.22
C TRP A 68 0.40 6.68 17.74
N PHE A 69 -0.76 6.09 17.44
CA PHE A 69 -1.20 5.73 16.10
C PHE A 69 -2.43 6.53 15.70
N THR A 70 -2.50 6.88 14.42
CA THR A 70 -3.56 7.70 13.84
C THR A 70 -4.90 6.95 13.77
N PRO A 71 -6.02 7.62 14.03
CA PRO A 71 -7.30 6.97 14.28
C PRO A 71 -8.04 6.45 13.05
N ALA A 72 -7.77 6.97 11.84
CA ALA A 72 -8.64 6.75 10.68
C ALA A 72 -8.85 5.27 10.34
N ILE A 73 -7.78 4.47 10.38
CA ILE A 73 -7.87 3.04 10.08
C ILE A 73 -8.68 2.27 11.13
N PHE A 74 -8.51 2.59 12.41
CA PHE A 74 -9.22 1.90 13.51
C PHE A 74 -10.72 2.14 13.41
N TYR A 75 -11.14 3.39 13.21
CA TYR A 75 -12.57 3.71 13.11
C TYR A 75 -13.21 3.21 11.84
N LEU A 76 -12.52 3.27 10.69
CA LEU A 76 -13.06 2.71 9.46
C LEU A 76 -13.17 1.18 9.56
N SER A 77 -12.17 0.52 10.14
CA SER A 77 -12.22 -0.93 10.38
C SER A 77 -13.32 -1.32 11.36
N ALA A 78 -13.50 -0.55 12.44
CA ALA A 78 -14.56 -0.77 13.42
C ALA A 78 -15.96 -0.66 12.79
N LEU A 79 -16.16 0.26 11.84
CA LEU A 79 -17.43 0.38 11.11
C LEU A 79 -17.78 -0.89 10.33
N PHE A 80 -16.79 -1.52 9.68
CA PHE A 80 -17.00 -2.79 8.97
C PHE A 80 -17.24 -3.94 9.94
N LEU A 81 -16.46 -4.01 11.04
CA LEU A 81 -16.62 -5.03 12.08
C LEU A 81 -17.92 -4.91 12.87
N LYS A 82 -18.63 -3.78 12.78
CA LYS A 82 -19.97 -3.64 13.36
C LYS A 82 -21.02 -4.50 12.65
N VAL A 83 -20.81 -4.77 11.36
CA VAL A 83 -21.78 -5.46 10.50
C VAL A 83 -21.26 -6.78 9.93
N LEU A 84 -19.94 -6.97 9.87
CA LEU A 84 -19.28 -8.18 9.38
C LEU A 84 -18.47 -8.86 10.49
N PRO A 85 -18.37 -10.19 10.50
CA PRO A 85 -17.55 -10.91 11.47
C PRO A 85 -16.06 -10.68 11.24
N LEU A 86 -15.28 -10.70 12.33
CA LEU A 86 -13.83 -10.57 12.24
C LEU A 86 -13.23 -11.74 11.45
N SER A 87 -12.52 -11.40 10.38
CA SER A 87 -11.83 -12.31 9.47
C SER A 87 -10.78 -11.53 8.68
N GLU A 88 -9.82 -12.23 8.10
CA GLU A 88 -8.74 -11.65 7.30
C GLU A 88 -9.30 -10.84 6.11
N ALA A 89 -10.34 -11.35 5.44
CA ALA A 89 -11.01 -10.59 4.38
C ALA A 89 -11.67 -9.31 4.91
N THR A 90 -12.37 -9.40 6.04
CA THR A 90 -13.16 -8.27 6.58
C THR A 90 -12.28 -7.10 7.01
N ILE A 91 -11.14 -7.38 7.65
CA ILE A 91 -10.24 -6.32 8.11
C ILE A 91 -9.54 -5.59 6.94
N ARG A 92 -9.43 -6.23 5.78
CA ARG A 92 -8.81 -5.67 4.56
C ARG A 92 -9.79 -4.88 3.69
N LEU A 93 -11.11 -5.12 3.81
CA LEU A 93 -12.14 -4.40 3.04
C LEU A 93 -12.08 -2.86 3.20
N PRO A 94 -11.85 -2.29 4.39
CA PRO A 94 -11.62 -0.86 4.57
C PRO A 94 -10.55 -0.28 3.63
N ALA A 95 -9.40 -0.95 3.51
CA ALA A 95 -8.30 -0.50 2.65
C ALA A 95 -8.66 -0.62 1.16
N VAL A 96 -9.43 -1.64 0.78
CA VAL A 96 -9.96 -1.76 -0.59
C VAL A 96 -10.92 -0.62 -0.90
N LEU A 97 -11.79 -0.25 0.04
CA LEU A 97 -12.69 0.89 -0.14
C LEU A 97 -11.91 2.19 -0.35
N VAL A 98 -10.85 2.42 0.43
CA VAL A 98 -9.94 3.57 0.25
C VAL A 98 -9.36 3.58 -1.16
N GLY A 99 -8.81 2.46 -1.64
CA GLY A 99 -8.27 2.35 -3.01
C GLY A 99 -9.32 2.56 -4.11
N VAL A 100 -10.57 2.11 -3.91
CA VAL A 100 -11.66 2.39 -4.86
C VAL A 100 -11.99 3.88 -4.90
N VAL A 101 -12.06 4.53 -3.73
CA VAL A 101 -12.30 5.98 -3.62
C VAL A 101 -11.18 6.75 -4.33
N ASP A 102 -9.92 6.35 -4.17
CA ASP A 102 -8.78 6.98 -4.83
C ASP A 102 -8.90 6.94 -6.36
N VAL A 103 -9.24 5.79 -6.93
CA VAL A 103 -9.44 5.64 -8.38
C VAL A 103 -10.62 6.48 -8.89
N VAL A 104 -11.71 6.55 -8.13
CA VAL A 104 -12.88 7.37 -8.49
C VAL A 104 -12.57 8.86 -8.42
N LEU A 105 -11.85 9.31 -7.39
CA LEU A 105 -11.39 10.70 -7.30
C LEU A 105 -10.42 11.03 -8.44
N MET A 106 -9.54 10.09 -8.81
CA MET A 106 -8.65 10.24 -9.96
C MET A 106 -9.42 10.48 -11.27
N TYR A 107 -10.53 9.77 -11.49
CA TYR A 107 -11.41 10.03 -12.63
C TYR A 107 -11.95 11.47 -12.62
N PHE A 108 -12.47 11.96 -11.48
CA PHE A 108 -13.00 13.33 -11.40
C PHE A 108 -11.91 14.40 -11.57
N ILE A 109 -10.72 14.18 -11.02
CA ILE A 109 -9.56 15.06 -11.22
C ILE A 109 -9.15 15.06 -12.70
N GLY A 110 -9.10 13.90 -13.33
CA GLY A 110 -8.81 13.78 -14.77
C GLY A 110 -9.84 14.52 -15.63
N ARG A 111 -11.15 14.41 -15.32
CA ARG A 111 -12.20 15.18 -16.02
C ARG A 111 -11.95 16.67 -15.94
N ARG A 112 -11.45 17.13 -14.79
CA ARG A 112 -11.16 18.54 -14.51
C ARG A 112 -9.91 19.04 -15.23
N LEU A 113 -8.82 18.29 -15.15
CA LEU A 113 -7.53 18.69 -15.72
C LEU A 113 -7.51 18.64 -17.25
N PHE A 114 -8.13 17.61 -17.84
CA PHE A 114 -8.02 17.33 -19.28
C PHE A 114 -9.25 17.76 -20.09
N ASN A 115 -10.37 18.08 -19.43
CA ASN A 115 -11.65 18.41 -20.08
C ASN A 115 -12.12 17.36 -21.11
N ARG A 116 -11.75 16.09 -20.89
CA ARG A 116 -12.07 14.95 -21.77
C ARG A 116 -12.37 13.71 -20.94
N GLU A 117 -13.41 12.99 -21.32
CA GLU A 117 -13.79 11.76 -20.62
C GLU A 117 -12.75 10.64 -20.81
N SER A 118 -12.22 10.50 -22.03
CA SER A 118 -11.20 9.49 -22.33
C SER A 118 -9.96 9.64 -21.46
N SER A 119 -9.45 10.86 -21.29
CA SER A 119 -8.25 11.12 -20.48
C SER A 119 -8.50 10.90 -19.00
N ALA A 120 -9.73 11.18 -18.53
CA ALA A 120 -10.15 10.85 -17.18
C ALA A 120 -10.22 9.34 -16.92
N ILE A 121 -10.76 8.58 -17.88
CA ILE A 121 -10.76 7.12 -17.84
C ILE A 121 -9.32 6.61 -17.81
N VAL A 122 -8.44 7.14 -18.68
CA VAL A 122 -7.02 6.79 -18.68
C VAL A 122 -6.38 7.06 -17.31
N ALA A 123 -6.52 8.26 -16.73
CA ALA A 123 -5.96 8.57 -15.41
C ALA A 123 -6.42 7.58 -14.33
N SER A 124 -7.72 7.27 -14.28
CA SER A 124 -8.26 6.31 -13.32
C SER A 124 -7.77 4.87 -13.57
N ALA A 125 -7.71 4.42 -14.84
CA ALA A 125 -7.23 3.10 -15.20
C ALA A 125 -5.74 2.93 -14.90
N LEU A 126 -4.92 3.95 -15.14
CA LEU A 126 -3.50 3.94 -14.81
C LEU A 126 -3.27 3.79 -13.29
N LEU A 127 -4.06 4.48 -12.46
CA LEU A 127 -3.97 4.32 -11.00
C LEU A 127 -4.46 2.93 -10.56
N ALA A 128 -5.60 2.48 -11.08
CA ALA A 128 -6.16 1.16 -10.76
C ALA A 128 -5.19 0.01 -11.12
N LEU A 129 -4.45 0.17 -12.23
CA LEU A 129 -3.45 -0.78 -12.72
C LEU A 129 -2.03 -0.46 -12.25
N THR A 130 -1.86 0.35 -11.20
CA THR A 130 -0.56 0.58 -10.56
C THR A 130 -0.29 -0.52 -9.53
N PRO A 131 0.76 -1.36 -9.70
CA PRO A 131 1.04 -2.48 -8.79
C PRO A 131 1.11 -2.09 -7.31
N ALA A 132 1.81 -1.00 -6.97
CA ALA A 132 1.92 -0.56 -5.56
C ALA A 132 0.56 -0.15 -4.97
N HIS A 133 -0.28 0.56 -5.74
CA HIS A 133 -1.61 0.96 -5.29
C HIS A 133 -2.49 -0.26 -5.01
N PHE A 134 -2.42 -1.27 -5.89
CA PHE A 134 -3.11 -2.54 -5.71
C PHE A 134 -2.65 -3.26 -4.42
N ILE A 135 -1.33 -3.43 -4.20
CA ILE A 135 -0.82 -4.13 -3.02
C ILE A 135 -1.20 -3.40 -1.73
N LEU A 136 -0.97 -2.08 -1.66
CA LEU A 136 -1.22 -1.28 -0.46
C LEU A 136 -2.71 -1.24 -0.09
N SER A 137 -3.62 -1.33 -1.07
CA SER A 137 -5.06 -1.39 -0.81
C SER A 137 -5.55 -2.73 -0.23
N ARG A 138 -4.70 -3.75 -0.18
CA ARG A 138 -5.06 -5.11 0.25
C ARG A 138 -4.49 -5.53 1.59
N TYR A 139 -3.67 -4.69 2.20
CA TYR A 139 -3.24 -4.84 3.58
C TYR A 139 -4.07 -3.92 4.47
N ALA A 140 -4.46 -4.39 5.67
CA ALA A 140 -5.13 -3.56 6.67
C ALA A 140 -4.11 -2.65 7.39
N LEU A 141 -3.51 -1.72 6.62
CA LEU A 141 -2.49 -0.76 7.04
C LEU A 141 -2.89 0.66 6.66
N ASP A 142 -2.37 1.66 7.38
CA ASP A 142 -2.78 3.06 7.29
C ASP A 142 -2.09 3.85 6.16
N TYR A 143 -1.12 3.26 5.45
CA TYR A 143 -0.32 3.95 4.43
C TYR A 143 -1.11 4.60 3.29
N LEU A 144 -2.23 3.99 2.88
CA LEU A 144 -3.05 4.50 1.77
C LEU A 144 -4.08 5.55 2.22
N TYR A 145 -4.39 5.62 3.51
CA TYR A 145 -5.47 6.45 4.06
C TYR A 145 -5.31 7.97 3.84
N PRO A 146 -4.11 8.54 3.65
CA PRO A 146 -3.96 9.95 3.27
C PRO A 146 -4.47 10.28 1.86
N LEU A 147 -4.44 9.32 0.93
CA LEU A 147 -4.67 9.60 -0.49
C LEU A 147 -6.06 10.16 -0.79
N PRO A 148 -7.18 9.66 -0.23
CA PRO A 148 -8.50 10.23 -0.51
C PRO A 148 -8.60 11.70 -0.12
N PHE A 149 -7.92 12.10 0.97
CA PHE A 149 -7.89 13.47 1.44
C PHE A 149 -7.07 14.37 0.51
N ILE A 150 -5.93 13.89 0.02
CA ILE A 150 -5.07 14.62 -0.93
C ILE A 150 -5.79 14.76 -2.28
N LEU A 151 -6.39 13.68 -2.78
CA LEU A 151 -7.14 13.69 -4.04
C LEU A 151 -8.40 14.56 -3.94
N GLY A 152 -9.14 14.45 -2.82
CA GLY A 152 -10.29 15.30 -2.55
C GLY A 152 -9.92 16.78 -2.42
N TRP A 153 -8.81 17.09 -1.74
CA TRP A 153 -8.23 18.44 -1.72
C TRP A 153 -7.89 18.94 -3.13
N LEU A 154 -7.18 18.15 -3.92
CA LEU A 154 -6.78 18.52 -5.27
C LEU A 154 -8.01 18.78 -6.14
N LEU A 155 -9.03 17.91 -6.10
CA LEU A 155 -10.28 18.08 -6.81
C LEU A 155 -11.00 19.38 -6.41
N CYS A 156 -11.11 19.64 -5.10
CA CYS A 156 -11.71 20.85 -4.55
C CYS A 156 -10.95 22.11 -4.96
N LEU A 157 -9.61 22.09 -4.87
CA LEU A 157 -8.74 23.22 -5.23
C LEU A 157 -8.84 23.53 -6.72
N LEU A 158 -8.70 22.53 -7.60
CA LEU A 158 -8.89 22.69 -9.04
C LEU A 158 -10.28 23.25 -9.34
N THR A 159 -11.30 22.75 -8.64
CA THR A 159 -12.67 23.20 -8.87
C THR A 159 -12.90 24.64 -8.41
N PHE A 160 -12.31 25.02 -7.28
CA PHE A 160 -12.28 26.39 -6.79
C PHE A 160 -11.55 27.33 -7.75
N LEU A 161 -10.42 26.91 -8.34
CA LEU A 161 -9.63 27.75 -9.23
C LEU A 161 -10.43 28.19 -10.47
N GLU A 162 -11.44 27.44 -10.89
CA GLU A 162 -12.29 27.84 -12.01
C GLU A 162 -13.59 28.53 -11.56
N THR A 163 -14.28 27.99 -10.54
CA THR A 163 -15.59 28.51 -10.12
C THR A 163 -15.51 29.66 -9.11
N LYS A 164 -14.36 29.85 -8.48
CA LYS A 164 -14.08 30.81 -7.40
C LYS A 164 -15.01 30.70 -6.18
N ARG A 165 -15.71 29.58 -6.01
CA ARG A 165 -16.65 29.35 -4.89
C ARG A 165 -15.89 29.07 -3.57
N PRO A 166 -16.00 29.92 -2.54
CA PRO A 166 -15.22 29.77 -1.30
C PRO A 166 -15.52 28.49 -0.53
N VAL A 167 -16.74 27.94 -0.67
CA VAL A 167 -17.12 26.66 -0.03
C VAL A 167 -16.21 25.51 -0.49
N LEU A 168 -15.79 25.50 -1.76
CA LEU A 168 -14.87 24.47 -2.27
C LEU A 168 -13.46 24.64 -1.71
N LEU A 169 -13.01 25.88 -1.50
CA LEU A 169 -11.75 26.15 -0.85
C LEU A 169 -11.76 25.67 0.61
N PHE A 170 -12.84 25.99 1.34
CA PHE A 170 -13.04 25.51 2.71
C PHE A 170 -13.08 23.98 2.76
N ALA A 171 -13.86 23.33 1.88
CA ALA A 171 -13.96 21.88 1.83
C ALA A 171 -12.60 21.23 1.50
N GLY A 172 -11.86 21.78 0.53
CA GLY A 172 -10.53 21.28 0.16
C GLY A 172 -9.53 21.39 1.32
N THR A 173 -9.48 22.51 2.04
CA THR A 173 -8.56 22.65 3.17
C THR A 173 -9.04 21.91 4.42
N ALA A 174 -10.35 21.73 4.61
CA ALA A 174 -10.90 20.88 5.65
C ALA A 174 -10.56 19.40 5.43
N LEU A 175 -10.57 18.92 4.18
CA LEU A 175 -10.08 17.58 3.86
C LEU A 175 -8.61 17.40 4.25
N LEU A 176 -7.75 18.40 4.03
CA LEU A 176 -6.36 18.35 4.52
C LEU A 176 -6.29 18.32 6.06
N GLY A 177 -7.12 19.12 6.74
CA GLY A 177 -7.18 19.15 8.21
C GLY A 177 -7.65 17.81 8.81
N ILE A 178 -8.66 17.18 8.22
CA ILE A 178 -9.13 15.83 8.61
C ILE A 178 -8.08 14.77 8.24
N GLY A 179 -7.47 14.89 7.06
CA GLY A 179 -6.41 14.00 6.58
C GLY A 179 -5.19 13.95 7.50
N PHE A 180 -4.98 14.96 8.35
CA PHE A 180 -3.94 14.94 9.38
C PHE A 180 -4.03 13.72 10.31
N PHE A 181 -5.23 13.19 10.53
CA PHE A 181 -5.49 12.04 11.41
C PHE A 181 -5.49 10.69 10.66
N SER A 182 -4.99 10.64 9.42
CA SER A 182 -5.04 9.44 8.59
C SER A 182 -3.81 8.54 8.70
N TYR A 183 -2.62 9.14 8.77
CA TYR A 183 -1.33 8.45 8.82
C TYR A 183 -0.25 9.41 9.33
N ILE A 184 0.83 8.88 9.89
CA ILE A 184 1.93 9.72 10.40
C ILE A 184 2.55 10.63 9.33
N ALA A 185 2.69 10.18 8.08
CA ALA A 185 3.22 11.05 7.01
C ALA A 185 2.30 12.24 6.70
N ALA A 186 0.99 12.10 6.95
CA ALA A 186 0.02 13.17 6.75
C ALA A 186 0.29 14.39 7.65
N VAL A 187 0.95 14.19 8.80
CA VAL A 187 1.39 15.28 9.70
C VAL A 187 2.32 16.26 8.98
N VAL A 188 3.09 15.80 8.00
CA VAL A 188 3.97 16.63 7.17
C VAL A 188 3.27 17.05 5.88
N MET A 189 2.62 16.10 5.20
CA MET A 189 2.09 16.32 3.86
C MET A 189 0.88 17.26 3.84
N MET A 190 -0.03 17.18 4.83
CA MET A 190 -1.23 18.02 4.85
C MET A 190 -0.89 19.51 5.06
N PRO A 191 -0.03 19.90 6.02
CA PRO A 191 0.46 21.29 6.11
C PRO A 191 1.20 21.75 4.85
N LEU A 192 1.94 20.87 4.18
CA LEU A 192 2.63 21.20 2.93
C LEU A 192 1.66 21.54 1.79
N TYR A 193 0.63 20.71 1.58
CA TYR A 193 -0.41 20.99 0.57
C TYR A 193 -1.27 22.20 0.95
N PHE A 194 -1.46 22.45 2.25
CA PHE A 194 -2.07 23.68 2.73
C PHE A 194 -1.20 24.90 2.40
N LEU A 195 0.13 24.81 2.58
CA LEU A 195 1.07 25.86 2.19
C LEU A 195 1.01 26.12 0.68
N PHE A 196 0.98 25.09 -0.16
CA PHE A 196 0.80 25.25 -1.62
C PHE A 196 -0.51 25.94 -1.96
N THR A 197 -1.58 25.62 -1.22
CA THR A 197 -2.86 26.31 -1.36
C THR A 197 -2.69 27.79 -1.04
N CYS A 198 -2.07 28.14 0.09
CA CYS A 198 -1.81 29.52 0.49
C CYS A 198 -0.97 30.30 -0.54
N VAL A 199 0.11 29.68 -1.06
CA VAL A 199 0.95 30.27 -2.11
C VAL A 199 0.12 30.51 -3.37
N THR A 200 -0.68 29.53 -3.81
CA THR A 200 -1.57 29.68 -4.97
C THR A 200 -2.57 30.82 -4.77
N LEU A 201 -3.15 30.95 -3.58
CA LEU A 201 -4.10 32.00 -3.24
C LEU A 201 -3.46 33.39 -3.16
N TRP A 202 -2.18 33.47 -2.81
CA TRP A 202 -1.44 34.74 -2.69
C TRP A 202 -1.39 35.52 -4.00
N TYR A 203 -1.31 34.80 -5.12
CA TYR A 203 -1.30 35.35 -6.47
C TYR A 203 -2.69 35.63 -7.04
N LEU A 204 -3.75 35.40 -6.28
CA LEU A 204 -5.12 35.66 -6.71
C LEU A 204 -5.72 36.91 -6.05
N PRO A 205 -6.70 37.58 -6.70
CA PRO A 205 -7.44 38.69 -6.09
C PRO A 205 -8.15 38.28 -4.79
N GLN A 206 -8.43 39.26 -3.92
CA GLN A 206 -9.09 39.02 -2.63
C GLN A 206 -8.36 38.01 -1.72
N ARG A 207 -7.03 37.94 -1.82
CA ARG A 207 -6.18 36.97 -1.11
C ARG A 207 -6.49 36.87 0.39
N ARG A 208 -6.71 38.00 1.09
CA ARG A 208 -6.99 38.00 2.54
C ARG A 208 -8.22 37.16 2.89
N ARG A 209 -9.36 37.39 2.23
CA ARG A 209 -10.59 36.64 2.46
C ARG A 209 -10.40 35.15 2.15
N ARG A 210 -9.69 34.83 1.06
CA ARG A 210 -9.45 33.44 0.65
C ARG A 210 -8.53 32.71 1.61
N LEU A 211 -7.48 33.37 2.12
CA LEU A 211 -6.59 32.83 3.13
C LEU A 211 -7.33 32.57 4.46
N ILE A 212 -8.23 33.47 4.87
CA ILE A 212 -9.07 33.24 6.07
C ILE A 212 -9.96 32.00 5.89
N VAL A 213 -10.62 31.86 4.74
CA VAL A 213 -11.46 30.68 4.44
C VAL A 213 -10.62 29.40 4.42
N ALA A 214 -9.45 29.44 3.77
CA ALA A 214 -8.52 28.32 3.73
C ALA A 214 -8.06 27.92 5.14
N ALA A 215 -7.63 28.90 5.95
CA ALA A 215 -7.18 28.71 7.33
C ALA A 215 -8.30 28.20 8.24
N ALA A 216 -9.53 28.69 8.07
CA ALA A 216 -10.69 28.18 8.80
C ALA A 216 -10.97 26.71 8.45
N GLY A 217 -10.92 26.36 7.16
CA GLY A 217 -11.10 24.97 6.73
C GLY A 217 -10.03 24.04 7.29
N PHE A 218 -8.75 24.42 7.19
CA PHE A 218 -7.65 23.61 7.71
C PHE A 218 -7.60 23.54 9.24
N GLY A 219 -7.82 24.67 9.91
CA GLY A 219 -7.69 24.79 11.36
C GLY A 219 -8.83 24.17 12.15
N LEU A 220 -10.06 24.16 11.62
CA LEU A 220 -11.23 23.68 12.36
C LEU A 220 -11.12 22.19 12.77
N PRO A 221 -10.74 21.24 11.90
CA PRO A 221 -10.48 19.86 12.31
C PRO A 221 -9.32 19.74 13.33
N LEU A 222 -8.29 20.58 13.18
CA LEU A 222 -7.11 20.56 14.05
C LEU A 222 -7.38 21.10 15.46
N LEU A 223 -8.52 21.76 15.69
CA LEU A 223 -8.95 22.11 17.06
C LEU A 223 -9.11 20.86 17.94
N MET A 224 -9.49 19.71 17.35
CA MET A 224 -9.56 18.43 18.07
C MET A 224 -8.18 17.96 18.51
N LEU A 225 -7.15 18.14 17.66
CA LEU A 225 -5.76 17.83 18.00
C LEU A 225 -5.28 18.73 19.14
N ILE A 226 -5.54 20.03 19.05
CA ILE A 226 -5.15 21.00 20.08
C ILE A 226 -5.76 20.62 21.42
N ALA A 227 -7.07 20.33 21.46
CA ALA A 227 -7.75 19.88 22.67
C ALA A 227 -7.15 18.58 23.24
N TRP A 228 -6.82 17.62 22.37
CA TRP A 228 -6.21 16.36 22.79
C TRP A 228 -4.80 16.55 23.36
N LEU A 229 -3.98 17.41 22.76
CA LEU A 229 -2.62 17.70 23.22
C LEU A 229 -2.57 18.33 24.62
N PHE A 230 -3.58 19.10 25.02
CA PHE A 230 -3.68 19.59 26.40
C PHE A 230 -3.77 18.47 27.43
N THR A 231 -4.35 17.33 27.05
CA THR A 231 -4.46 16.13 27.91
C THR A 231 -3.28 15.16 27.74
N HIS A 232 -2.51 15.28 26.65
CA HIS A 232 -1.39 14.40 26.31
C HIS A 232 -0.15 15.23 25.90
N PRO A 233 0.43 16.03 26.81
CA PRO A 233 1.49 16.98 26.47
C PRO A 233 2.78 16.30 25.99
N THR A 234 3.02 15.03 26.34
CA THR A 234 4.21 14.26 25.93
C THR A 234 4.08 13.64 24.54
N ALA A 235 2.89 13.60 23.94
CA ALA A 235 2.65 12.82 22.73
C ALA A 235 3.56 13.18 21.54
N PHE A 236 3.89 14.47 21.39
CA PHE A 236 4.86 14.90 20.38
C PHE A 236 6.27 14.40 20.67
N ALA A 237 6.71 14.47 21.93
CA ALA A 237 8.03 13.98 22.33
C ALA A 237 8.12 12.47 22.15
N ASP A 238 7.08 11.73 22.54
CA ASP A 238 6.99 10.27 22.36
C ASP A 238 7.06 9.88 20.88
N THR A 239 6.35 10.63 20.02
CA THR A 239 6.36 10.41 18.57
C THR A 239 7.71 10.77 17.95
N ALA A 240 8.32 11.88 18.35
CA ALA A 240 9.64 12.28 17.85
C ALA A 240 10.73 11.29 18.25
N ALA A 241 10.67 10.75 19.47
CA ALA A 241 11.58 9.71 19.95
C ALA A 241 11.36 8.37 19.22
N ARG A 242 10.12 8.04 18.81
CA ARG A 242 9.83 6.83 18.03
C ARG A 242 10.52 6.81 16.66
N TYR A 243 10.65 7.98 16.03
CA TYR A 243 11.23 8.13 14.69
C TYR A 243 12.69 8.59 14.73
N ASP A 244 13.33 8.62 15.90
CA ASP A 244 14.70 9.15 16.11
C ASP A 244 14.92 10.51 15.42
N LEU A 245 13.88 11.36 15.37
CA LEU A 245 13.94 12.63 14.64
C LEU A 245 15.01 13.57 15.22
N TYR A 246 15.32 13.39 16.49
CA TYR A 246 16.38 14.08 17.21
C TYR A 246 16.65 13.40 18.56
N ASP A 247 17.87 13.53 19.09
CA ASP A 247 18.19 13.04 20.44
C ASP A 247 17.51 13.92 21.49
N THR A 248 16.28 13.57 21.84
CA THR A 248 15.45 14.28 22.82
C THR A 248 16.10 14.37 24.21
N LYS A 249 17.17 13.61 24.47
CA LYS A 249 17.82 13.58 25.78
C LYS A 249 19.01 14.53 25.93
N ASN A 250 19.66 14.95 24.85
CA ASN A 250 20.99 15.60 24.94
C ASN A 250 21.08 16.98 24.28
N LEU A 251 20.02 17.45 23.64
CA LEU A 251 20.21 18.27 22.46
C LEU A 251 19.03 19.28 22.40
N ASN A 252 19.31 20.59 22.30
CA ASN A 252 18.28 21.65 22.31
C ASN A 252 17.62 21.81 20.93
N ALA A 253 16.37 22.29 20.83
CA ALA A 253 15.66 22.43 19.54
C ALA A 253 16.46 23.18 18.44
N LEU A 254 17.22 24.21 18.84
CA LEU A 254 18.08 24.99 17.95
C LEU A 254 19.34 24.23 17.48
N GLN A 255 19.90 23.39 18.37
CA GLN A 255 20.98 22.47 18.02
C GLN A 255 20.46 21.35 17.11
N GLY A 256 19.20 20.95 17.24
CA GLY A 256 18.57 19.93 16.41
C GLY A 256 18.26 20.41 15.02
N LEU A 257 17.81 21.65 14.91
CA LEU A 257 17.70 22.31 13.62
C LEU A 257 19.08 22.45 12.94
N ARG A 258 20.13 22.82 13.69
CA ARG A 258 21.51 22.88 13.15
C ARG A 258 22.05 21.50 12.74
N ALA A 259 21.78 20.46 13.53
CA ALA A 259 22.18 19.08 13.20
C ALA A 259 21.40 18.55 11.99
N PHE A 260 20.10 18.84 11.90
CA PHE A 260 19.26 18.47 10.77
C PHE A 260 19.70 19.17 9.48
N LEU A 261 20.10 20.45 9.57
CA LEU A 261 20.63 21.23 8.45
C LEU A 261 22.15 21.04 8.25
N SER A 262 22.79 20.13 8.98
CA SER A 262 24.22 19.86 8.82
C SER A 262 24.49 19.21 7.46
N TYR A 263 25.66 19.47 6.89
CA TYR A 263 26.03 18.92 5.58
C TYR A 263 25.90 17.39 5.50
N PRO A 264 26.37 16.59 6.48
CA PRO A 264 26.20 15.13 6.44
C PRO A 264 24.73 14.69 6.45
N ASN A 265 23.87 15.39 7.20
CA ASN A 265 22.45 15.07 7.23
C ASN A 265 21.75 15.50 5.94
N LEU A 266 22.11 16.64 5.36
CA LEU A 266 21.59 17.07 4.05
C LEU A 266 22.00 16.11 2.93
N ASP A 267 23.24 15.61 2.94
CA ASP A 267 23.70 14.56 2.01
C ASP A 267 22.86 13.29 2.16
N ARG A 268 22.69 12.79 3.39
CA ARG A 268 21.80 11.67 3.71
C ARG A 268 20.37 11.91 3.22
N LEU A 269 19.76 13.05 3.54
CA LEU A 269 18.38 13.39 3.15
C LEU A 269 18.26 13.48 1.62
N SER A 270 19.28 14.00 0.93
CA SER A 270 19.31 14.05 -0.53
C SER A 270 19.38 12.63 -1.13
N GLY A 271 20.22 11.75 -0.57
CA GLY A 271 20.30 10.35 -0.99
C GLY A 271 18.99 9.61 -0.75
N LEU A 272 18.33 9.85 0.39
CA LEU A 272 17.00 9.29 0.69
C LEU A 272 15.96 9.81 -0.29
N TYR A 273 15.91 11.12 -0.55
CA TYR A 273 14.99 11.72 -1.51
C TYR A 273 15.12 11.10 -2.90
N TRP A 274 16.34 11.01 -3.44
CA TRP A 274 16.59 10.45 -4.76
C TRP A 274 16.36 8.94 -4.82
N SER A 275 16.43 8.23 -3.70
CA SER A 275 16.11 6.80 -3.64
C SER A 275 14.68 6.50 -4.06
N PHE A 276 13.73 7.41 -3.82
CA PHE A 276 12.33 7.27 -4.24
C PHE A 276 12.11 7.48 -5.73
N PHE A 277 13.06 8.13 -6.41
CA PHE A 277 13.06 8.30 -7.86
C PHE A 277 13.96 7.30 -8.58
N ASN A 278 14.49 6.29 -7.87
CA ASN A 278 15.32 5.25 -8.46
C ASN A 278 14.48 4.44 -9.48
N PRO A 279 14.91 4.32 -10.75
CA PRO A 279 14.18 3.56 -11.76
C PRO A 279 13.95 2.09 -11.38
N SER A 280 14.88 1.48 -10.64
CA SER A 280 14.75 0.11 -10.14
C SER A 280 13.57 -0.04 -9.18
N LEU A 281 13.35 0.94 -8.30
CA LEU A 281 12.16 0.99 -7.45
C LEU A 281 10.91 1.25 -8.30
N LEU A 282 10.95 2.29 -9.13
CA LEU A 282 9.75 2.77 -9.82
C LEU A 282 9.22 1.82 -10.89
N PHE A 283 10.08 1.13 -11.64
CA PHE A 283 9.66 0.44 -12.87
C PHE A 283 10.10 -1.02 -13.01
N PHE A 284 11.09 -1.48 -12.25
CA PHE A 284 11.68 -2.81 -12.44
C PHE A 284 11.45 -3.78 -11.27
N SER A 285 12.03 -3.52 -10.10
CA SER A 285 12.03 -4.44 -8.96
C SER A 285 11.09 -4.05 -7.82
N GLY A 286 10.63 -2.81 -7.78
CA GLY A 286 9.71 -2.35 -6.73
C GLY A 286 10.40 -2.24 -5.38
N ASP A 287 9.58 -2.22 -4.32
CA ASP A 287 10.03 -2.16 -2.93
C ASP A 287 10.97 -3.32 -2.58
N ARG A 288 11.87 -3.09 -1.63
CA ARG A 288 12.74 -4.14 -1.07
C ARG A 288 11.98 -5.04 -0.09
N GLN A 289 10.93 -4.51 0.55
CA GLN A 289 10.08 -5.28 1.45
C GLN A 289 9.10 -6.12 0.63
N MET A 290 9.18 -7.45 0.77
CA MET A 290 8.31 -8.37 0.02
C MET A 290 6.83 -8.17 0.33
N MET A 291 6.48 -7.60 1.49
CA MET A 291 5.11 -7.21 1.80
C MET A 291 4.53 -6.19 0.81
N PHE A 292 5.34 -5.26 0.30
CA PHE A 292 4.88 -4.15 -0.55
C PHE A 292 5.32 -4.31 -2.02
N SER A 293 5.93 -5.43 -2.39
CA SER A 293 6.39 -5.70 -3.75
C SER A 293 6.46 -7.19 -4.04
N THR A 294 6.01 -7.59 -5.24
CA THR A 294 6.22 -8.94 -5.77
C THR A 294 7.65 -9.18 -6.24
N ARG A 295 8.46 -8.13 -6.36
CA ARG A 295 9.81 -8.11 -6.96
C ARG A 295 9.86 -8.46 -8.46
N SER A 296 8.71 -8.71 -9.08
CA SER A 296 8.59 -9.01 -10.52
C SER A 296 8.29 -7.76 -11.38
N ILE A 297 7.83 -6.69 -10.75
CA ILE A 297 7.53 -5.40 -11.38
C ILE A 297 7.85 -4.25 -10.42
N GLY A 298 8.05 -3.05 -10.96
CA GLY A 298 8.19 -1.82 -10.18
C GLY A 298 6.91 -1.35 -9.50
N VAL A 299 7.01 -0.23 -8.80
CA VAL A 299 5.86 0.52 -8.24
C VAL A 299 4.81 0.81 -9.32
N PHE A 300 5.26 1.15 -10.51
CA PHE A 300 4.48 1.44 -11.71
C PHE A 300 4.80 0.44 -12.83
N THR A 301 3.86 0.29 -13.77
CA THR A 301 4.12 -0.43 -15.02
C THR A 301 5.15 0.32 -15.88
N LEU A 302 5.98 -0.42 -16.63
CA LEU A 302 7.06 0.11 -17.45
C LEU A 302 6.62 1.18 -18.49
N PRO A 303 5.42 1.12 -19.10
CA PRO A 303 4.94 2.20 -19.98
C PRO A 303 4.89 3.57 -19.30
N ILE A 304 4.68 3.64 -17.97
CA ILE A 304 4.71 4.89 -17.22
C ILE A 304 6.11 5.51 -17.25
N ALA A 305 7.20 4.73 -17.32
CA ALA A 305 8.56 5.23 -17.44
C ALA A 305 8.77 6.08 -18.71
N LEU A 306 8.01 5.81 -19.78
CA LEU A 306 8.05 6.56 -21.04
C LEU A 306 7.06 7.72 -21.01
N LEU A 307 5.85 7.50 -20.50
CA LEU A 307 4.80 8.53 -20.44
C LEU A 307 5.13 9.66 -19.45
N LEU A 308 5.79 9.34 -18.34
CA LEU A 308 6.08 10.30 -17.27
C LEU A 308 7.01 11.44 -17.73
N PRO A 309 8.21 11.19 -18.32
CA PRO A 309 9.07 12.27 -18.82
C PRO A 309 8.40 13.09 -19.93
N ILE A 310 7.62 12.46 -20.81
CA ILE A 310 6.86 13.15 -21.86
C ILE A 310 5.83 14.08 -21.24
N GLY A 311 5.12 13.62 -20.20
CA GLY A 311 4.16 14.42 -19.46
C GLY A 311 4.80 15.60 -18.73
N MET A 312 5.93 15.37 -18.05
CA MET A 312 6.72 16.43 -17.41
C MET A 312 7.16 17.48 -18.42
N TYR A 313 7.73 17.04 -19.56
CA TYR A 313 8.11 17.92 -20.65
C TYR A 313 6.91 18.72 -21.15
N HIS A 314 5.76 18.07 -21.36
CA HIS A 314 4.55 18.74 -21.84
C HIS A 314 4.06 19.82 -20.88
N VAL A 315 4.05 19.54 -19.56
CA VAL A 315 3.62 20.49 -18.54
C VAL A 315 4.56 21.70 -18.46
N LEU A 316 5.88 21.46 -18.46
CA LEU A 316 6.90 22.50 -18.32
C LEU A 316 7.08 23.36 -19.58
N SER A 317 7.06 22.74 -20.77
CA SER A 317 7.27 23.44 -22.05
C SER A 317 6.07 24.28 -22.47
N ALA A 318 4.85 23.78 -22.25
CA ALA A 318 3.63 24.46 -22.70
C ALA A 318 3.11 25.52 -21.71
N ARG A 319 3.82 25.75 -20.59
CA ARG A 319 3.39 26.61 -19.46
C ARG A 319 1.90 26.44 -19.16
N ARG A 320 1.45 25.18 -19.09
CA ARG A 320 0.03 24.87 -18.90
C ARG A 320 -0.46 25.38 -17.54
N ASN A 321 -1.79 25.53 -17.48
CA ASN A 321 -2.61 26.00 -16.36
C ASN A 321 -2.07 25.67 -14.95
N ALA A 322 -2.43 26.50 -13.97
CA ALA A 322 -2.00 26.35 -12.56
C ALA A 322 -2.22 24.93 -12.00
N GLY A 323 -3.25 24.21 -12.46
CA GLY A 323 -3.51 22.82 -12.09
C GLY A 323 -2.40 21.85 -12.47
N ALA A 324 -1.86 21.94 -13.69
CA ALA A 324 -0.77 21.08 -14.14
C ALA A 324 0.52 21.33 -13.34
N LEU A 325 0.79 22.60 -12.98
CA LEU A 325 1.93 22.95 -12.15
C LEU A 325 1.78 22.42 -10.71
N ILE A 326 0.57 22.48 -10.13
CA ILE A 326 0.29 21.88 -8.81
C ILE A 326 0.57 20.38 -8.83
N VAL A 327 0.18 19.67 -9.89
CA VAL A 327 0.45 18.23 -10.04
C VAL A 327 1.97 17.97 -10.12
N PHE A 328 2.71 18.77 -10.88
CA PHE A 328 4.17 18.64 -10.99
C PHE A 328 4.86 18.89 -9.64
N ILE A 329 4.50 19.96 -8.94
CA ILE A 329 5.04 20.27 -7.60
C ILE A 329 4.65 19.17 -6.61
N GLY A 330 3.42 18.63 -6.70
CA GLY A 330 2.96 17.51 -5.91
C GLY A 330 3.84 16.28 -6.07
N LEU A 331 4.29 15.95 -7.29
CA LEU A 331 5.24 14.86 -7.53
C LEU A 331 6.60 15.12 -6.87
N VAL A 332 7.17 16.30 -7.11
CA VAL A 332 8.50 16.67 -6.57
C VAL A 332 8.50 16.64 -5.05
N THR A 333 7.37 16.95 -4.42
CA THR A 333 7.29 17.02 -2.97
C THR A 333 6.75 15.77 -2.29
N ALA A 334 6.26 14.79 -3.05
CA ALA A 334 5.68 13.56 -2.52
C ALA A 334 6.61 12.78 -1.56
N PRO A 335 7.93 12.63 -1.80
CA PRO A 335 8.80 11.91 -0.88
C PRO A 335 9.17 12.68 0.41
N LEU A 336 8.74 13.93 0.58
CA LEU A 336 9.24 14.77 1.69
C LEU A 336 8.89 14.22 3.07
N ALA A 337 7.71 13.63 3.25
CA ALA A 337 7.38 12.98 4.52
C ALA A 337 8.19 11.71 4.77
N ALA A 338 8.57 10.99 3.72
CA ALA A 338 9.40 9.80 3.81
C ALA A 338 10.81 10.10 4.36
N LEU A 339 11.30 11.33 4.16
CA LEU A 339 12.61 11.76 4.65
C LEU A 339 12.72 11.74 6.17
N LEU A 340 11.60 11.90 6.89
CA LEU A 340 11.55 11.80 8.35
C LEU A 340 11.67 10.36 8.85
N GLY A 341 11.26 9.38 8.03
CA GLY A 341 11.30 7.97 8.40
C GLY A 341 12.69 7.32 8.26
N GLY A 342 13.63 7.98 7.57
CA GLY A 342 15.02 7.54 7.46
C GLY A 342 15.27 6.30 6.57
N GLU A 343 14.22 5.66 6.04
CA GLU A 343 14.31 4.47 5.20
C GLU A 343 14.07 4.80 3.72
N GLY A 344 15.11 4.66 2.90
CA GLY A 344 15.03 4.88 1.45
C GLY A 344 14.52 3.65 0.70
N GLY A 345 13.77 3.88 -0.38
CA GLY A 345 13.32 2.82 -1.28
C GLY A 345 12.13 1.99 -0.78
N VAL A 346 11.31 2.54 0.13
CA VAL A 346 10.12 1.88 0.68
C VAL A 346 8.86 2.67 0.29
N ILE A 347 8.06 2.16 -0.65
CA ILE A 347 6.98 2.94 -1.29
C ILE A 347 5.85 3.31 -0.34
N ASN A 348 5.64 2.51 0.70
CA ASN A 348 4.65 2.79 1.76
C ASN A 348 4.92 4.11 2.51
N ARG A 349 6.12 4.69 2.41
CA ARG A 349 6.47 5.99 2.99
C ARG A 349 6.23 7.18 2.05
N ALA A 350 5.99 6.93 0.77
CA ALA A 350 5.86 7.96 -0.26
C ALA A 350 4.69 7.66 -1.21
N VAL A 351 3.57 7.21 -0.65
CA VAL A 351 2.37 6.76 -1.39
C VAL A 351 1.77 7.90 -2.22
N GLU A 352 2.02 9.16 -1.83
CA GLU A 352 1.63 10.36 -2.58
C GLU A 352 2.27 10.42 -3.97
N LEU A 353 3.40 9.73 -4.21
CA LEU A 353 4.01 9.63 -5.53
C LEU A 353 3.03 9.02 -6.56
N LEU A 354 2.17 8.11 -6.12
CA LEU A 354 1.28 7.33 -7.01
C LEU A 354 0.36 8.24 -7.82
N PRO A 355 -0.53 9.06 -7.22
CA PRO A 355 -1.46 9.86 -7.98
C PRO A 355 -0.78 10.93 -8.84
N PHE A 356 0.25 11.63 -8.33
CA PHE A 356 0.91 12.69 -9.10
C PHE A 356 1.69 12.13 -10.30
N THR A 357 2.35 10.97 -10.14
CA THR A 357 3.01 10.29 -11.26
C THR A 357 2.01 9.89 -12.33
N VAL A 358 0.87 9.31 -11.95
CA VAL A 358 -0.17 8.87 -12.89
C VAL A 358 -0.80 10.06 -13.62
N LEU A 359 -1.06 11.18 -12.95
CA LEU A 359 -1.58 12.39 -13.59
C LEU A 359 -0.58 12.95 -14.61
N LEU A 360 0.71 13.00 -14.28
CA LEU A 360 1.76 13.43 -15.23
C LEU A 360 1.89 12.46 -16.41
N ALA A 361 1.86 11.15 -16.16
CA ALA A 361 1.84 10.16 -17.24
C ALA A 361 0.62 10.35 -18.17
N THR A 362 -0.53 10.74 -17.62
CA THR A 362 -1.73 11.07 -18.41
C THR A 362 -1.54 12.33 -19.26
N PHE A 363 -0.83 13.35 -18.76
CA PHE A 363 -0.38 14.47 -19.61
C PHE A 363 0.53 14.00 -20.75
N GLY A 364 1.36 12.98 -20.53
CA GLY A 364 2.18 12.35 -21.56
C GLY A 364 1.34 11.68 -22.65
N VAL A 365 0.27 10.98 -22.26
CA VAL A 365 -0.72 10.41 -23.19
C VAL A 365 -1.38 11.51 -24.01
N GLU A 366 -1.85 12.59 -23.37
CA GLU A 366 -2.48 13.73 -24.07
C GLU A 366 -1.52 14.40 -25.06
N PHE A 367 -0.24 14.53 -24.68
CA PHE A 367 0.77 15.06 -25.57
C PHE A 367 0.95 14.17 -26.80
N LEU A 368 1.16 12.86 -26.61
CA LEU A 368 1.29 11.93 -27.73
C LEU A 368 0.04 11.89 -28.62
N TRP A 369 -1.15 12.02 -28.02
CA TRP A 369 -2.40 12.01 -28.76
C TRP A 369 -2.60 13.26 -29.63
N SER A 370 -2.13 14.40 -29.15
CA SER A 370 -2.26 15.70 -29.82
C SER A 370 -1.07 16.06 -30.73
N ALA A 371 0.12 15.53 -30.44
CA ALA A 371 1.32 15.78 -31.21
C ALA A 371 1.17 15.23 -32.63
N ARG A 372 1.36 16.09 -33.65
CA ARG A 372 1.49 15.67 -35.05
C ARG A 372 2.98 15.51 -35.38
N ILE A 373 3.60 14.47 -34.82
CA ILE A 373 4.98 14.12 -35.19
C ILE A 373 4.94 13.59 -36.63
N GLY A 374 5.56 14.33 -37.55
CA GLY A 374 5.66 13.98 -38.97
C GLY A 374 6.58 12.80 -39.21
N GLY A 375 6.12 11.59 -38.87
CA GLY A 375 6.72 10.33 -39.30
C GLY A 375 5.87 9.68 -40.38
N ARG A 376 6.44 8.78 -41.18
CA ARG A 376 5.70 7.86 -42.05
C ARG A 376 5.55 6.50 -41.33
N PRO A 377 4.61 6.34 -40.38
CA PRO A 377 4.47 5.09 -39.59
C PRO A 377 4.33 3.85 -40.47
N ARG A 378 3.75 4.00 -41.66
CA ARG A 378 3.66 2.95 -42.68
C ARG A 378 5.03 2.36 -43.05
N ALA A 379 6.08 3.20 -43.15
CA ALA A 379 7.42 2.77 -43.52
C ALA A 379 8.11 1.89 -42.46
N PHE A 380 7.64 1.94 -41.20
CA PHE A 380 8.15 1.10 -40.11
C PHE A 380 7.23 -0.08 -39.78
N LEU A 381 5.91 0.15 -39.75
CA LEU A 381 4.92 -0.87 -39.40
C LEU A 381 4.80 -1.97 -40.46
N VAL A 382 4.97 -1.66 -41.75
CA VAL A 382 4.97 -2.67 -42.82
C VAL A 382 6.13 -3.65 -42.68
N PRO A 383 7.42 -3.22 -42.62
CA PRO A 383 8.52 -4.18 -42.47
C PRO A 383 8.49 -4.90 -41.11
N ALA A 384 8.08 -4.25 -40.02
CA ALA A 384 7.93 -4.91 -38.72
C ALA A 384 6.83 -5.97 -38.72
N GLY A 385 5.66 -5.67 -39.31
CA GLY A 385 4.56 -6.62 -39.46
C GLY A 385 4.92 -7.78 -40.41
N ALA A 386 5.62 -7.50 -41.51
CA ALA A 386 6.11 -8.52 -42.43
C ALA A 386 7.17 -9.42 -41.79
N ALA A 387 8.10 -8.87 -41.00
CA ALA A 387 9.08 -9.64 -40.25
C ALA A 387 8.42 -10.51 -39.17
N ALA A 388 7.46 -9.95 -38.42
CA ALA A 388 6.68 -10.71 -37.44
C ALA A 388 5.89 -11.85 -38.09
N LEU A 389 5.29 -11.61 -39.27
CA LEU A 389 4.59 -12.65 -40.03
C LEU A 389 5.55 -13.73 -40.53
N ALA A 390 6.71 -13.34 -41.06
CA ALA A 390 7.74 -14.28 -41.52
C ALA A 390 8.23 -15.17 -40.37
N VAL A 391 8.49 -14.59 -39.20
CA VAL A 391 8.84 -15.32 -37.97
C VAL A 391 7.70 -16.23 -37.53
N ALA A 392 6.45 -15.78 -37.58
CA ALA A 392 5.29 -16.60 -37.24
C ALA A 392 5.19 -17.82 -38.16
N VAL A 393 5.31 -17.64 -39.48
CA VAL A 393 5.22 -18.71 -40.49
C VAL A 393 6.39 -19.69 -40.36
N THR A 394 7.62 -19.21 -40.19
CA THR A 394 8.79 -20.08 -40.00
C THR A 394 8.69 -20.87 -38.70
N TYR A 395 8.27 -20.24 -37.60
CA TYR A 395 8.04 -20.91 -36.33
C TYR A 395 6.88 -21.92 -36.39
N ALA A 396 5.81 -21.60 -37.14
CA ALA A 396 4.70 -22.53 -37.41
C ALA A 396 5.19 -23.79 -38.15
N GLY A 397 5.96 -23.61 -39.22
CA GLY A 397 6.51 -24.70 -40.01
C GLY A 397 7.46 -25.57 -39.19
N TRP A 398 8.37 -24.93 -38.43
CA TRP A 398 9.28 -25.64 -37.54
C TRP A 398 8.53 -26.48 -36.49
N THR A 399 7.53 -25.90 -35.82
CA THR A 399 6.75 -26.61 -34.79
C THR A 399 5.83 -27.69 -35.36
N ALA A 400 5.26 -27.48 -36.55
CA ALA A 400 4.49 -28.50 -37.25
C ALA A 400 5.35 -29.71 -37.63
N VAL A 401 6.57 -29.49 -38.13
CA VAL A 401 7.51 -30.54 -38.51
C VAL A 401 8.09 -31.26 -37.28
N THR A 402 8.47 -30.53 -36.24
CA THR A 402 9.16 -31.11 -35.07
C THR A 402 8.22 -31.67 -34.01
N ARG A 403 6.98 -31.17 -33.92
CA ARG A 403 6.03 -31.51 -32.84
C ARG A 403 4.66 -31.99 -33.34
N GLY A 404 4.40 -31.98 -34.65
CA GLY A 404 3.13 -32.40 -35.24
C GLY A 404 1.95 -31.48 -34.94
N ARG A 405 2.17 -30.32 -34.33
CA ARG A 405 1.13 -29.35 -33.95
C ARG A 405 1.68 -27.93 -34.01
N VAL A 406 0.85 -26.97 -34.41
CA VAL A 406 1.19 -25.55 -34.40
C VAL A 406 1.02 -25.01 -32.97
N GLY A 407 2.07 -24.40 -32.41
CA GLY A 407 2.05 -23.88 -31.04
C GLY A 407 1.13 -22.65 -30.88
N THR A 408 0.60 -22.45 -29.66
CA THR A 408 -0.21 -21.26 -29.31
C THR A 408 0.54 -19.94 -29.52
N SER A 409 1.87 -19.94 -29.37
CA SER A 409 2.74 -18.79 -29.66
C SER A 409 2.71 -18.37 -31.13
N THR A 410 2.48 -19.30 -32.06
CA THR A 410 2.34 -19.00 -33.48
C THR A 410 1.08 -18.17 -33.75
N VAL A 411 -0.02 -18.50 -33.09
CA VAL A 411 -1.29 -17.76 -33.20
C VAL A 411 -1.10 -16.34 -32.66
N ALA A 412 -0.42 -16.19 -31.51
CA ALA A 412 -0.10 -14.88 -30.95
C ALA A 412 0.78 -14.01 -31.89
N LEU A 413 1.81 -14.61 -32.51
CA LEU A 413 2.67 -13.93 -33.48
C LEU A 413 1.91 -13.55 -34.76
N MET A 414 1.00 -14.40 -35.25
CA MET A 414 0.14 -14.08 -36.39
C MET A 414 -0.83 -12.94 -36.07
N VAL A 415 -1.46 -12.95 -34.90
CA VAL A 415 -2.35 -11.86 -34.45
C VAL A 415 -1.57 -10.54 -34.34
N LEU A 416 -0.35 -10.57 -33.78
CA LEU A 416 0.53 -9.40 -33.70
C LEU A 416 0.89 -8.88 -35.09
N ALA A 417 1.29 -9.76 -36.01
CA ALA A 417 1.67 -9.41 -37.37
C ALA A 417 0.51 -8.81 -38.16
N VAL A 418 -0.67 -9.43 -38.08
CA VAL A 418 -1.91 -8.91 -38.68
C VAL A 418 -2.27 -7.56 -38.08
N GLY A 419 -2.18 -7.41 -36.76
CA GLY A 419 -2.41 -6.14 -36.08
C GLY A 419 -1.48 -5.02 -36.54
N MET A 420 -0.18 -5.32 -36.73
CA MET A 420 0.81 -4.37 -37.26
C MET A 420 0.52 -4.00 -38.72
N LEU A 421 0.13 -4.96 -39.56
CA LEU A 421 -0.21 -4.72 -40.97
C LEU A 421 -1.52 -3.93 -41.14
N VAL A 422 -2.52 -4.20 -40.31
CA VAL A 422 -3.77 -3.41 -40.24
C VAL A 422 -3.48 -1.98 -39.78
N ALA A 423 -2.66 -1.81 -38.73
CA ALA A 423 -2.20 -0.49 -38.30
C ALA A 423 -1.39 0.24 -39.37
N ALA A 424 -0.60 -0.49 -40.17
CA ALA A 424 0.15 0.05 -41.30
C ALA A 424 -0.77 0.49 -42.46
N ALA A 425 -1.84 -0.27 -42.75
CA ALA A 425 -2.83 0.09 -43.75
C ALA A 425 -3.62 1.36 -43.36
N MET A 426 -3.76 1.61 -42.06
CA MET A 426 -4.39 2.81 -41.50
C MET A 426 -3.39 3.96 -41.23
N ALA A 427 -2.09 3.74 -41.45
CA ALA A 427 -1.01 4.63 -41.05
C ALA A 427 -1.00 5.98 -41.79
N ASP A 428 -1.53 6.05 -43.01
CA ASP A 428 -1.70 7.33 -43.74
C ASP A 428 -2.75 8.24 -43.08
N ARG A 429 -3.54 7.71 -42.14
CA ARG A 429 -4.53 8.44 -41.32
C ARG A 429 -4.12 8.58 -39.85
N LEU A 430 -3.06 7.90 -39.40
CA LEU A 430 -2.66 7.82 -37.99
C LEU A 430 -1.28 8.45 -37.78
N SER A 431 -1.17 9.42 -36.87
CA SER A 431 0.14 9.92 -36.46
C SER A 431 0.91 8.85 -35.67
N LEU A 432 2.22 8.73 -35.92
CA LEU A 432 3.10 7.78 -35.21
C LEU A 432 3.00 7.93 -33.68
N SER A 433 2.82 9.17 -33.22
CA SER A 433 2.60 9.51 -31.81
C SER A 433 1.34 8.88 -31.21
N ARG A 434 0.23 8.80 -31.96
CA ARG A 434 -1.01 8.14 -31.51
C ARG A 434 -0.84 6.63 -31.45
N VAL A 435 -0.15 6.04 -32.43
CA VAL A 435 0.16 4.61 -32.42
C VAL A 435 1.02 4.27 -31.20
N ALA A 436 2.03 5.10 -30.89
CA ALA A 436 2.83 4.94 -29.68
C ALA A 436 1.98 5.04 -28.40
N ALA A 437 1.09 6.03 -28.30
CA ALA A 437 0.18 6.16 -27.15
C ALA A 437 -0.70 4.91 -26.97
N ILE A 438 -1.30 4.41 -28.06
CA ILE A 438 -2.14 3.20 -28.03
C ILE A 438 -1.31 1.98 -27.62
N GLY A 439 -0.12 1.79 -28.20
CA GLY A 439 0.77 0.69 -27.87
C GLY A 439 1.20 0.70 -26.39
N LEU A 440 1.55 1.88 -25.87
CA LEU A 440 1.89 2.05 -24.46
C LEU A 440 0.70 1.75 -23.54
N LEU A 441 -0.49 2.27 -23.85
CA LEU A 441 -1.71 2.01 -23.07
C LEU A 441 -2.14 0.54 -23.12
N ALA A 442 -1.96 -0.14 -24.25
CA ALA A 442 -2.29 -1.56 -24.41
C ALA A 442 -1.30 -2.48 -23.65
N TRP A 443 -0.04 -2.05 -23.48
CA TRP A 443 0.95 -2.82 -22.72
C TRP A 443 0.65 -2.84 -21.21
N ILE A 444 0.08 -1.77 -20.66
CA ILE A 444 -0.21 -1.65 -19.22
C ILE A 444 -1.06 -2.81 -18.67
N PRO A 445 -2.24 -3.14 -19.21
CA PRO A 445 -3.03 -4.27 -18.71
C PRO A 445 -2.35 -5.63 -18.93
N VAL A 446 -1.51 -5.77 -19.96
CA VAL A 446 -0.73 -7.01 -20.18
C VAL A 446 0.31 -7.20 -19.08
N GLN A 447 1.09 -6.16 -18.79
CA GLN A 447 2.11 -6.21 -17.75
C GLN A 447 1.48 -6.32 -16.35
N PHE A 448 0.42 -5.56 -16.09
CA PHE A 448 -0.36 -5.69 -14.85
C PHE A 448 -0.97 -7.09 -14.72
N GLY A 449 -1.45 -7.69 -15.82
CA GLY A 449 -1.98 -9.05 -15.83
C GLY A 449 -0.94 -10.09 -15.38
N SER A 450 0.31 -9.98 -15.85
CA SER A 450 1.40 -10.85 -15.36
C SER A 450 1.70 -10.64 -13.86
N PHE A 451 1.72 -9.38 -13.42
CA PHE A 451 1.88 -9.04 -12.01
C PHE A 451 0.72 -9.60 -11.15
N TYR A 452 -0.51 -9.45 -11.61
CA TYR A 452 -1.72 -9.91 -10.93
C TYR A 452 -1.70 -11.43 -10.79
N ALA A 453 -1.36 -12.15 -11.86
CA ALA A 453 -1.22 -13.61 -11.82
C ALA A 453 -0.15 -14.05 -10.81
N ASP A 454 1.05 -13.45 -10.84
CA ASP A 454 2.14 -13.71 -9.88
C ASP A 454 1.71 -13.42 -8.44
N TYR A 455 1.02 -12.31 -8.19
CA TYR A 455 0.51 -11.91 -6.87
C TYR A 455 -0.38 -12.99 -6.23
N PHE A 456 -1.22 -13.68 -7.01
CA PHE A 456 -2.10 -14.74 -6.49
C PHE A 456 -1.50 -16.15 -6.52
N THR A 457 -0.30 -16.31 -7.10
CA THR A 457 0.39 -17.59 -7.27
C THR A 457 1.74 -17.55 -6.55
N ASP A 458 2.84 -17.41 -7.28
CA ASP A 458 4.20 -17.58 -6.77
C ASP A 458 4.58 -16.53 -5.72
N TYR A 459 4.03 -15.32 -5.80
CA TYR A 459 4.24 -14.30 -4.77
C TYR A 459 3.82 -14.76 -3.38
N ARG A 460 2.72 -15.52 -3.28
CA ARG A 460 2.25 -16.04 -1.99
C ARG A 460 3.29 -16.97 -1.37
N LEU A 461 3.99 -17.76 -2.19
CA LEU A 461 5.08 -18.63 -1.73
C LEU A 461 6.32 -17.82 -1.35
N ARG A 462 6.69 -16.81 -2.14
CA ARG A 462 7.87 -15.97 -1.86
C ARG A 462 7.72 -15.10 -0.61
N SER A 463 6.51 -14.59 -0.37
CA SER A 463 6.21 -13.71 0.76
C SER A 463 5.85 -14.43 2.05
N SER A 464 5.54 -15.74 2.00
CA SER A 464 5.04 -16.49 3.15
C SER A 464 6.01 -16.50 4.33
N THR A 465 7.28 -16.79 4.07
CA THR A 465 8.36 -16.79 5.08
C THR A 465 8.64 -15.41 5.63
N TRP A 466 8.56 -14.38 4.80
CA TRP A 466 8.69 -12.98 5.22
C TRP A 466 7.57 -12.58 6.19
N LEU A 467 6.35 -13.07 5.95
CA LEU A 467 5.20 -12.90 6.85
C LEU A 467 5.21 -13.88 8.05
N GLY A 468 6.31 -14.62 8.23
CA GLY A 468 6.54 -15.48 9.37
C GLY A 468 6.00 -16.91 9.23
N GLY A 469 5.60 -17.32 8.05
CA GLY A 469 5.10 -18.67 7.79
C GLY A 469 3.69 -18.92 8.33
N ASN A 470 3.25 -20.18 8.29
CA ASN A 470 1.87 -20.63 8.51
C ASN A 470 1.37 -20.54 9.97
N LEU A 471 1.49 -19.35 10.57
CA LEU A 471 1.03 -19.07 11.92
C LEU A 471 -0.49 -19.16 11.99
N ARG A 472 -1.19 -18.80 10.90
CA ARG A 472 -2.64 -19.02 10.77
C ARG A 472 -2.99 -20.49 11.04
N GLY A 473 -2.42 -21.41 10.27
CA GLY A 473 -2.71 -22.84 10.40
C GLY A 473 -2.31 -23.38 11.77
N ALA A 474 -1.24 -22.85 12.36
CA ALA A 474 -0.81 -23.23 13.70
C ALA A 474 -1.80 -22.80 14.79
N LEU A 475 -2.22 -21.54 14.80
CA LEU A 475 -3.18 -21.03 15.79
C LEU A 475 -4.56 -21.65 15.60
N GLU A 476 -5.03 -21.82 14.37
CA GLU A 476 -6.31 -22.49 14.10
C GLU A 476 -6.26 -23.97 14.51
N SER A 477 -5.12 -24.66 14.33
CA SER A 477 -4.94 -26.04 14.80
C SER A 477 -4.97 -26.15 16.33
N LEU A 478 -4.41 -25.20 17.07
CA LEU A 478 -4.49 -25.21 18.55
C LEU A 478 -5.94 -25.11 19.03
N ILE A 479 -6.74 -24.24 18.40
CA ILE A 479 -8.16 -24.07 18.73
C ILE A 479 -8.92 -25.37 18.42
N GLU A 480 -8.70 -25.95 17.24
CA GLU A 480 -9.33 -27.20 16.84
C GLU A 480 -8.98 -28.36 17.77
N MET A 481 -7.69 -28.52 18.12
CA MET A 481 -7.24 -29.58 19.02
C MET A 481 -7.81 -29.41 20.42
N GLU A 482 -7.87 -28.18 20.94
CA GLU A 482 -8.47 -27.94 22.25
C GLU A 482 -9.97 -28.30 22.27
N GLN A 483 -10.71 -28.06 21.18
CA GLN A 483 -12.11 -28.48 21.06
C GLN A 483 -12.30 -30.00 21.11
N GLN A 484 -11.34 -30.75 20.58
CA GLN A 484 -11.40 -32.22 20.51
C GLN A 484 -10.90 -32.86 21.81
N GLU A 485 -9.79 -32.37 22.35
CA GLU A 485 -9.06 -33.02 23.45
C GLU A 485 -9.28 -32.36 24.81
N HIS A 486 -9.95 -31.20 24.88
CA HIS A 486 -10.16 -30.42 26.12
C HIS A 486 -8.86 -30.14 26.89
N THR A 487 -7.83 -29.72 26.14
CA THR A 487 -6.48 -29.39 26.63
C THR A 487 -6.52 -28.44 27.83
N PRO A 488 -5.81 -28.70 28.96
CA PRO A 488 -5.85 -27.80 30.12
C PRO A 488 -5.41 -26.36 29.83
N ARG A 489 -4.26 -26.20 29.17
CA ARG A 489 -3.65 -24.90 28.83
C ARG A 489 -2.92 -24.93 27.49
N ILE A 490 -2.79 -23.75 26.88
CA ILE A 490 -2.05 -23.54 25.63
C ILE A 490 -0.86 -22.63 25.92
N TYR A 491 0.33 -23.00 25.44
CA TYR A 491 1.53 -22.21 25.64
C TYR A 491 2.21 -21.85 24.31
N PHE A 492 2.88 -20.71 24.28
CA PHE A 492 3.63 -20.23 23.13
C PHE A 492 5.12 -20.18 23.45
N SER A 493 5.94 -21.00 22.78
CA SER A 493 7.39 -20.86 22.89
C SER A 493 7.87 -19.58 22.21
N ILE A 494 9.08 -19.14 22.57
CA ILE A 494 9.76 -18.10 21.82
C ILE A 494 10.02 -18.65 20.42
N LEU A 495 9.49 -17.95 19.41
CA LEU A 495 9.64 -18.32 18.01
C LEU A 495 10.96 -17.77 17.44
N ALA A 496 11.61 -18.58 16.60
CA ALA A 496 12.75 -18.16 15.81
C ALA A 496 12.29 -17.77 14.39
N SER A 497 12.88 -16.70 13.87
CA SER A 497 12.74 -16.30 12.48
C SER A 497 13.51 -17.26 11.56
N THR A 498 13.28 -17.18 10.25
CA THR A 498 13.97 -18.02 9.26
C THR A 498 15.48 -17.81 9.20
N SER A 499 16.02 -16.73 9.77
CA SER A 499 17.47 -16.50 9.90
C SER A 499 18.05 -17.02 11.23
N GLY A 500 17.23 -17.67 12.06
CA GLY A 500 17.61 -18.16 13.39
C GLY A 500 17.64 -17.08 14.48
N LEU A 501 17.36 -15.82 14.14
CA LEU A 501 17.20 -14.73 15.11
C LEU A 501 15.81 -14.75 15.75
N MET A 502 15.64 -14.11 16.91
CA MET A 502 14.33 -13.96 17.56
C MET A 502 13.32 -13.34 16.59
N ASP A 503 12.16 -13.99 16.44
CA ASP A 503 11.11 -13.49 15.56
C ASP A 503 10.43 -12.26 16.17
N ILE A 504 10.25 -11.20 15.38
CA ILE A 504 9.57 -9.97 15.81
C ILE A 504 8.12 -10.23 16.25
N ARG A 505 7.49 -11.27 15.72
CA ARG A 505 6.11 -11.66 16.07
C ARG A 505 5.98 -12.16 17.49
N ASN A 506 7.06 -12.57 18.16
CA ASN A 506 7.01 -12.89 19.60
C ASN A 506 6.47 -11.70 20.40
N ARG A 507 6.77 -10.47 19.96
CA ARG A 507 6.24 -9.25 20.56
C ARG A 507 4.73 -9.09 20.36
N TRP A 508 4.13 -9.77 19.40
CA TRP A 508 2.74 -9.56 18.99
C TRP A 508 1.90 -10.85 19.01
N MET A 509 2.42 -11.92 19.61
CA MET A 509 1.74 -13.21 19.68
C MET A 509 0.38 -13.09 20.37
N SER A 510 0.27 -12.24 21.40
CA SER A 510 -1.01 -11.94 22.06
C SER A 510 -2.05 -11.38 21.09
N SER A 511 -1.66 -10.42 20.23
CA SER A 511 -2.56 -9.82 19.23
C SER A 511 -2.97 -10.84 18.16
N TYR A 512 -2.04 -11.65 17.67
CA TYR A 512 -2.35 -12.75 16.74
C TYR A 512 -3.31 -13.76 17.38
N TRP A 513 -3.04 -14.17 18.62
CA TRP A 513 -3.88 -15.13 19.31
C TRP A 513 -5.28 -14.59 19.56
N GLN A 514 -5.40 -13.37 20.08
CA GLN A 514 -6.68 -12.69 20.26
C GLN A 514 -7.46 -12.58 18.95
N PHE A 515 -6.80 -12.23 17.84
CA PHE A 515 -7.43 -12.20 16.53
C PHE A 515 -8.11 -13.52 16.18
N TYR A 516 -7.39 -14.65 16.26
CA TYR A 516 -7.97 -15.95 15.90
C TYR A 516 -8.99 -16.45 16.93
N LEU A 517 -8.82 -16.13 18.21
CA LEU A 517 -9.85 -16.42 19.22
C LEU A 517 -11.16 -15.69 18.93
N ILE A 518 -11.10 -14.39 18.63
CA ILE A 518 -12.29 -13.61 18.25
C ILE A 518 -12.93 -14.16 16.98
N LYS A 519 -12.11 -14.46 15.96
CA LYS A 519 -12.57 -15.05 14.69
C LYS A 519 -13.37 -16.34 14.92
N HIS A 520 -12.92 -17.17 15.84
CA HIS A 520 -13.53 -18.47 16.16
C HIS A 520 -14.49 -18.44 17.37
N ARG A 521 -14.74 -17.28 17.97
CA ARG A 521 -15.55 -17.09 19.20
C ARG A 521 -15.08 -17.95 20.37
N ARG A 522 -13.76 -17.98 20.58
CA ARG A 522 -13.07 -18.78 21.61
C ARG A 522 -12.24 -17.90 22.55
N GLU A 523 -12.72 -16.69 22.83
CA GLU A 523 -12.04 -15.76 23.74
C GLU A 523 -11.85 -16.33 25.16
N ASP A 524 -12.59 -17.38 25.54
CA ASP A 524 -12.41 -18.17 26.76
C ASP A 524 -10.99 -18.75 26.91
N LEU A 525 -10.32 -19.05 25.79
CA LEU A 525 -8.96 -19.60 25.78
C LEU A 525 -7.90 -18.58 26.15
N LEU A 526 -8.21 -17.28 26.11
CA LEU A 526 -7.23 -16.23 26.40
C LEU A 526 -6.68 -16.38 27.83
N ALA A 527 -7.55 -16.63 28.82
CA ALA A 527 -7.18 -16.83 30.22
C ALA A 527 -6.42 -18.16 30.47
N ARG A 528 -6.48 -19.09 29.52
CA ARG A 528 -5.82 -20.42 29.56
C ARG A 528 -4.58 -20.47 28.66
N SER A 529 -4.12 -19.32 28.19
CA SER A 529 -2.96 -19.21 27.31
C SER A 529 -1.84 -18.36 27.89
N GLY A 530 -0.58 -18.65 27.55
CA GLY A 530 0.56 -17.88 28.06
C GLY A 530 1.90 -18.24 27.41
N PRO A 531 2.99 -17.54 27.78
CA PRO A 531 4.33 -17.86 27.30
C PRO A 531 4.82 -19.20 27.88
N PHE A 532 5.54 -19.97 27.06
CA PHE A 532 6.24 -21.18 27.47
C PHE A 532 7.70 -20.89 27.83
N ASP A 533 8.16 -21.40 28.96
CA ASP A 533 9.57 -21.45 29.33
C ASP A 533 10.04 -22.91 29.38
N ALA A 534 10.99 -23.24 28.51
CA ALA A 534 11.56 -24.58 28.39
C ALA A 534 12.17 -25.09 29.70
N ALA A 535 12.72 -24.19 30.53
CA ALA A 535 13.32 -24.56 31.81
C ALA A 535 12.29 -25.08 32.84
N HIS A 536 11.01 -24.74 32.66
CA HIS A 536 9.94 -25.03 33.60
C HIS A 536 8.89 -26.01 33.05
N VAL A 537 9.24 -26.82 32.05
CA VAL A 537 8.34 -27.80 31.41
C VAL A 537 7.65 -28.77 32.37
N ARG A 538 8.27 -29.11 33.50
CA ARG A 538 7.65 -29.99 34.52
C ARG A 538 6.54 -29.31 35.32
N ALA A 539 6.48 -27.98 35.33
CA ALA A 539 5.39 -27.21 35.92
C ALA A 539 4.18 -27.06 34.98
N VAL A 540 4.32 -27.44 33.70
CA VAL A 540 3.22 -27.42 32.74
C VAL A 540 2.28 -28.61 33.00
N PRO A 541 0.95 -28.38 33.13
CA PRO A 541 0.00 -29.47 33.36
C PRO A 541 0.04 -30.51 32.23
N PRO A 542 0.00 -31.81 32.54
CA PRO A 542 -0.09 -32.87 31.53
C PRO A 542 -1.28 -32.67 30.59
N GLY A 543 -1.09 -32.97 29.31
CA GLY A 543 -2.06 -32.77 28.25
C GLY A 543 -2.10 -31.36 27.67
N SER A 544 -1.35 -30.38 28.22
CA SER A 544 -1.26 -29.02 27.69
C SER A 544 -0.56 -28.97 26.33
N LEU A 545 -0.99 -28.06 25.45
CA LEU A 545 -0.42 -27.86 24.13
C LEU A 545 0.60 -26.73 24.13
N ILE A 546 1.68 -26.88 23.35
CA ILE A 546 2.75 -25.90 23.19
C ILE A 546 2.99 -25.69 21.70
N LEU A 547 2.91 -24.45 21.24
CA LEU A 547 3.32 -24.07 19.88
C LEU A 547 4.79 -23.69 19.84
N ALA A 548 5.52 -24.26 18.90
CA ALA A 548 6.93 -23.97 18.66
C ALA A 548 7.32 -24.01 17.18
N ASN A 549 8.50 -23.47 16.84
CA ASN A 549 9.13 -23.72 15.55
C ASN A 549 9.69 -25.15 15.47
N VAL A 550 9.65 -25.72 14.26
CA VAL A 550 10.40 -26.94 13.96
C VAL A 550 11.90 -26.62 13.99
N GLY A 551 12.71 -27.47 14.63
CA GLY A 551 14.16 -27.32 14.70
C GLY A 551 14.67 -26.36 15.80
N GLU A 552 13.80 -25.88 16.70
CA GLU A 552 14.22 -25.11 17.86
C GLU A 552 14.89 -26.03 18.90
N VAL A 553 16.12 -25.68 19.28
CA VAL A 553 17.04 -26.57 20.01
C VAL A 553 16.49 -27.00 21.37
N ASN A 554 15.85 -26.09 22.11
CA ASN A 554 15.34 -26.40 23.44
C ASN A 554 14.12 -27.32 23.35
N MET A 555 13.19 -27.04 22.43
CA MET A 555 12.02 -27.87 22.20
C MET A 555 12.40 -29.27 21.71
N ASP A 556 13.33 -29.37 20.76
CA ASP A 556 13.79 -30.66 20.24
C ASP A 556 14.52 -31.46 21.33
N SER A 557 15.22 -30.80 22.25
CA SER A 557 15.85 -31.45 23.41
C SER A 557 14.80 -32.03 24.37
N LEU A 558 13.72 -31.28 24.65
CA LEU A 558 12.60 -31.76 25.47
C LEU A 558 11.85 -32.92 24.82
N VAL A 559 11.69 -32.89 23.49
CA VAL A 559 11.08 -33.99 22.73
C VAL A 559 11.96 -35.24 22.78
N LYS A 560 13.28 -35.10 22.59
CA LYS A 560 14.24 -36.22 22.70
C LYS A 560 14.31 -36.80 24.11
N ALA A 561 14.16 -35.95 25.13
CA ALA A 561 14.10 -36.37 26.54
C ALA A 561 12.76 -37.06 26.91
N GLY A 562 11.78 -37.11 26.00
CA GLY A 562 10.46 -37.66 26.26
C GLY A 562 9.59 -36.79 27.18
N GLU A 563 10.01 -35.56 27.46
CA GLU A 563 9.24 -34.63 28.29
C GLU A 563 8.14 -33.92 27.48
N LEU A 564 8.28 -33.83 26.15
CA LEU A 564 7.23 -33.35 25.24
C LEU A 564 7.02 -34.35 24.10
N LYS A 565 5.77 -34.50 23.67
CA LYS A 565 5.41 -35.31 22.51
C LYS A 565 4.98 -34.41 21.36
N ARG A 566 5.54 -34.62 20.17
CA ARG A 566 5.05 -33.95 18.96
C ARG A 566 3.72 -34.57 18.53
N VAL A 567 2.67 -33.75 18.49
CA VAL A 567 1.30 -34.22 18.19
C VAL A 567 0.81 -33.76 16.82
N ARG A 568 1.27 -32.60 16.34
CA ARG A 568 0.93 -32.11 15.00
C ARG A 568 2.07 -31.29 14.41
N LEU A 569 2.26 -31.40 13.11
CA LEU A 569 3.17 -30.58 12.32
C LEU A 569 2.35 -29.72 11.38
N VAL A 570 2.72 -28.45 11.29
CA VAL A 570 2.03 -27.46 10.48
C VAL A 570 2.98 -27.05 9.36
N PRO A 571 2.73 -27.53 8.12
CA PRO A 571 3.57 -27.21 6.98
C PRO A 571 3.33 -25.78 6.53
N GLU A 572 4.38 -25.22 5.94
CA GLU A 572 4.30 -24.01 5.12
C GLU A 572 3.58 -24.31 3.80
N VAL A 573 3.06 -23.28 3.12
CA VAL A 573 2.39 -23.46 1.82
C VAL A 573 3.34 -23.99 0.74
N SER A 574 4.65 -23.82 0.91
CA SER A 574 5.68 -24.43 0.05
C SER A 574 5.93 -25.92 0.33
N GLY A 575 5.33 -26.50 1.38
CA GLY A 575 5.48 -27.91 1.76
C GLY A 575 6.30 -28.22 3.04
N PRO A 576 7.44 -27.57 3.34
CA PRO A 576 8.25 -27.94 4.49
C PRO A 576 7.56 -27.58 5.81
N GLU A 577 7.80 -28.39 6.84
CA GLU A 577 7.25 -28.18 8.18
C GLU A 577 7.85 -26.92 8.81
N PHE A 578 6.99 -26.04 9.32
CA PHE A 578 7.42 -24.75 9.87
C PHE A 578 7.14 -24.63 11.37
N PHE A 579 5.93 -25.03 11.79
CA PHE A 579 5.55 -25.07 13.19
C PHE A 579 5.27 -26.50 13.66
N ALA A 580 5.54 -26.76 14.93
CA ALA A 580 5.16 -27.98 15.62
C ALA A 580 4.23 -27.62 16.78
N ILE A 581 3.18 -28.42 16.94
CA ILE A 581 2.37 -28.44 18.15
C ILE A 581 2.84 -29.65 18.96
N LEU A 582 3.26 -29.36 20.18
CA LEU A 582 3.75 -30.32 21.15
C LEU A 582 2.72 -30.47 22.27
N GLN A 583 2.70 -31.63 22.91
CA GLN A 583 1.88 -31.92 24.08
C GLN A 583 2.78 -32.36 25.23
N ARG A 584 2.52 -31.81 26.41
CA ARG A 584 3.18 -32.23 27.66
C ARG A 584 2.60 -33.52 28.19
#